data_AF-A0A2S9GNB3-F1
#
_entry.id   AF-A0A2S9GNB3-F1
#
_cell.length_a   1.000
_cell.length_b   1.000
_cell.length_c   1.000
_cell.angle_alpha   90.00
_cell.angle_beta   90.00
_cell.angle_gamma   90.00
#
_symmetry.space_group_name_H-M   'P 1'
#
loop_
_entity.id
_entity.type
_entity.pdbx_description
1 polymer ?
#
loop_
_entity_poly.entity_id
_entity_poly.type
_entity_poly.pdbx_seq_one_letter_code
_entity_poly.pdbx_strand_id
1 'polypeptide(L)' 'EPMSTYEVHLGSWRPGLSYTELADQLTEYLVEHGFTHVEMLPVAEHPFGGSWGYQVTSYYAPSSRFGSPDEFRYLVDA' A
#
# COMPACT_ATOMS: atom_id res chain seq x y z
N GLU A 1 -22.32 -0.86 -8.29
CA GLU A 1 -21.57 0.34 -7.89
C GLU A 1 -20.57 0.71 -8.99
N PRO A 2 -20.27 2.00 -9.19
CA PRO A 2 -19.17 2.43 -10.06
C PRO A 2 -17.82 1.90 -9.54
N MET A 3 -16.91 1.56 -10.44
CA MET A 3 -15.57 1.03 -10.11
C MET A 3 -14.51 1.73 -10.94
N SER A 4 -13.81 2.66 -10.30
CA SER A 4 -12.60 3.34 -10.77
C SER A 4 -11.49 3.06 -9.76
N THR A 5 -10.45 2.37 -10.22
CA THR A 5 -9.38 1.82 -9.38
C THR A 5 -8.08 2.56 -9.64
N TYR A 6 -7.41 2.99 -8.57
CA TYR A 6 -6.04 3.50 -8.61
C TYR A 6 -5.08 2.37 -8.21
N GLU A 7 -4.34 1.83 -9.18
CA GLU A 7 -3.30 0.83 -8.93
C GLU A 7 -2.02 1.50 -8.43
N VAL A 8 -1.42 0.98 -7.36
CA VAL A 8 -0.28 1.62 -6.69
C VAL A 8 0.74 0.61 -6.14
N HIS A 9 2.02 0.93 -6.32
CA HIS A 9 3.12 0.30 -5.59
C HIS A 9 3.59 1.21 -4.45
N LEU A 10 3.33 0.78 -3.20
CA LEU A 10 3.53 1.61 -2.00
C LEU A 10 4.96 2.16 -1.87
N GLY A 11 5.97 1.35 -2.21
CA GLY A 11 7.37 1.75 -2.06
C GLY A 11 7.88 2.75 -3.11
N SER A 12 7.16 2.97 -4.21
CA SER A 12 7.59 3.88 -5.28
C SER A 12 6.60 4.99 -5.58
N TRP A 13 5.40 4.98 -5.01
CA TRP A 13 4.42 6.06 -5.17
C TRP A 13 4.97 7.38 -4.64
N ARG A 14 5.41 7.38 -3.37
CA ARG A 14 6.21 8.42 -2.74
C ARG A 14 7.27 7.73 -1.87
N PRO A 15 8.53 7.68 -2.31
CA PRO A 15 9.56 6.93 -1.59
C PRO A 15 9.79 7.44 -0.16
N GLY A 16 9.94 6.49 0.77
CA GLY A 16 10.29 6.79 2.17
C GLY A 16 9.11 6.91 3.14
N LEU A 17 7.87 6.74 2.66
CA LEU A 17 6.69 6.81 3.53
C LEU A 17 6.44 5.52 4.32
N SER A 18 6.03 5.67 5.57
CA SER A 18 5.46 4.60 6.39
C SER A 18 3.98 4.32 6.04
N TYR A 19 3.41 3.23 6.58
CA TYR A 19 1.98 2.95 6.46
C TYR A 19 1.11 4.06 7.06
N THR A 20 1.53 4.68 8.17
CA THR A 20 0.77 5.79 8.78
C THR A 20 0.82 7.04 7.90
N GLU A 21 1.97 7.35 7.31
CA GLU A 21 2.08 8.50 6.39
C GLU A 21 1.36 8.26 5.07
N LEU A 22 1.32 7.00 4.60
CA LEU A 22 0.51 6.59 3.47
C LEU A 22 -0.98 6.74 3.78
N ALA A 23 -1.44 6.40 4.99
CA ALA A 23 -2.84 6.55 5.37
C ALA A 23 -3.33 7.99 5.23
N ASP A 24 -2.50 8.96 5.62
CA ASP A 24 -2.87 10.37 5.46
C ASP A 24 -2.74 10.81 3.99
N GLN A 25 -1.56 10.61 3.38
CA GLN A 25 -1.25 11.22 2.08
C GLN A 25 -1.91 10.51 0.89
N LEU A 26 -1.98 9.17 0.91
CA LEU A 26 -2.56 8.40 -0.19
C LEU A 26 -4.07 8.55 -0.18
N THR A 27 -4.72 8.45 0.98
CA THR A 27 -6.17 8.58 1.08
C THR A 27 -6.62 9.98 0.68
N GLU A 28 -5.94 11.05 1.12
CA GLU A 28 -6.22 12.42 0.67
C GLU A 28 -6.14 12.54 -0.87
N TYR A 29 -5.06 12.00 -1.47
CA TYR A 29 -4.87 12.02 -2.92
C TYR A 29 -6.00 11.27 -3.67
N LEU A 30 -6.38 10.08 -3.20
CA LEU A 30 -7.44 9.27 -3.81
C LEU A 30 -8.80 9.97 -3.77
N VAL A 31 -9.12 10.61 -2.64
CA VAL A 31 -10.35 11.38 -2.44
C VAL A 31 -10.38 12.61 -3.35
N GLU A 32 -9.29 13.38 -3.42
CA GLU A 32 -9.20 14.56 -4.27
C GLU A 32 -9.42 14.22 -5.75
N HIS A 33 -8.95 13.05 -6.19
CA HIS A 33 -9.04 12.61 -7.58
C HIS A 33 -10.28 11.76 -7.89
N GLY A 34 -11.12 11.48 -6.89
CA GLY A 34 -12.40 10.80 -7.06
C GLY A 34 -12.30 9.31 -7.43
N PHE A 35 -11.21 8.64 -7.03
CA PHE A 35 -11.11 7.18 -7.17
C PHE A 35 -12.04 6.49 -6.17
N THR A 36 -12.57 5.33 -6.57
CA THR A 36 -13.50 4.56 -5.72
C THR A 36 -12.80 3.41 -4.99
N HIS A 37 -11.69 2.93 -5.54
CA HIS A 37 -10.92 1.79 -5.05
C HIS A 37 -9.43 2.07 -5.22
N VAL A 38 -8.63 1.46 -4.36
CA VAL A 38 -7.18 1.36 -4.51
C VAL A 38 -6.80 -0.10 -4.68
N GLU A 39 -5.95 -0.40 -5.66
CA GLU A 39 -5.36 -1.71 -5.84
C GLU A 39 -3.88 -1.62 -5.50
N MET A 40 -3.47 -2.32 -4.44
CA MET A 40 -2.08 -2.35 -4.02
C MET A 40 -1.37 -3.50 -4.72
N LEU A 41 -0.20 -3.22 -5.31
CA LEU A 41 0.76 -4.26 -5.65
C LEU A 41 1.10 -5.09 -4.38
N PRO A 42 1.62 -6.32 -4.53
CA PRO A 42 1.71 -7.27 -3.42
C PRO A 42 2.33 -6.68 -2.15
N VAL A 43 1.51 -6.56 -1.12
CA VAL A 43 1.90 -6.02 0.19
C VAL A 43 2.50 -7.08 1.12
N ALA A 44 2.38 -8.37 0.76
CA ALA A 44 2.99 -9.46 1.50
C ALA A 44 4.52 -9.33 1.51
N GLU A 45 5.14 -9.78 2.59
CA GLU A 45 6.57 -9.66 2.78
C GLU A 45 7.36 -10.50 1.75
N HIS A 46 8.34 -9.84 1.13
CA HIS A 46 9.11 -10.30 -0.02
C HIS A 46 10.56 -9.81 0.14
N PRO A 47 11.58 -10.60 -0.23
CA PRO A 47 12.97 -10.25 0.09
C PRO A 47 13.57 -9.20 -0.86
N PHE A 48 13.05 -9.10 -2.09
CA PHE A 48 13.65 -8.29 -3.15
C PHE A 48 12.70 -7.22 -3.68
N GLY A 49 13.03 -5.94 -3.47
CA GLY A 49 12.19 -4.82 -3.92
C GLY A 49 12.02 -4.75 -5.45
N GLY A 50 13.00 -5.21 -6.22
CA GLY A 50 12.90 -5.28 -7.69
C GLY A 50 11.90 -6.32 -8.21
N SER A 51 11.36 -7.17 -7.33
CA SER A 51 10.27 -8.08 -7.69
C SER A 51 8.90 -7.40 -7.69
N TRP A 52 8.81 -6.13 -7.26
CA TRP A 52 7.56 -5.39 -7.06
C TRP A 52 6.56 -6.12 -6.16
N GLY A 53 7.07 -6.97 -5.27
CA GLY A 53 6.28 -7.78 -4.34
C GLY A 53 5.86 -9.16 -4.88
N TYR A 54 6.07 -9.47 -6.16
CA TYR A 54 5.59 -10.73 -6.73
C TYR A 54 6.39 -11.97 -6.26
N GLN A 55 7.61 -11.80 -5.77
CA GLN A 55 8.42 -12.89 -5.21
C GLN A 55 8.23 -12.97 -3.69
N VAL A 56 7.01 -13.32 -3.25
CA VAL A 56 6.63 -13.40 -1.82
C VAL A 56 7.36 -14.54 -1.10
N THR A 57 7.79 -14.29 0.13
CA THR A 57 8.32 -15.34 1.04
C THR A 57 7.50 -15.50 2.31
N SER A 58 6.84 -14.42 2.76
CA SER A 58 6.09 -14.39 4.02
C SER A 58 4.64 -14.01 3.74
N TYR A 59 3.85 -15.01 3.32
CA TYR A 59 2.47 -14.84 2.83
C TYR A 59 1.47 -14.24 3.83
N TYR A 60 1.73 -14.38 5.14
CA TYR A 60 0.80 -13.98 6.20
C TYR A 60 1.19 -12.67 6.90
N ALA A 61 2.22 -11.98 6.41
CA ALA A 61 2.72 -10.75 7.00
C ALA A 61 2.82 -9.64 5.94
N PRO A 62 2.34 -8.42 6.22
CA PRO A 62 2.66 -7.26 5.38
C PRO A 62 4.16 -6.96 5.44
N SER A 63 4.69 -6.40 4.37
CA SER A 63 6.11 -6.01 4.24
C SER A 63 6.50 -5.02 5.33
N SER A 64 7.50 -5.38 6.13
CA SER A 64 7.95 -4.56 7.27
C SER A 64 8.67 -3.28 6.84
N ARG A 65 8.88 -3.08 5.54
CA ARG A 65 9.52 -1.88 4.96
C ARG A 65 8.78 -0.58 5.28
N PHE A 66 7.47 -0.66 5.49
CA PHE A 66 6.62 0.52 5.70
C PHE A 66 6.11 0.63 7.14
N GLY A 67 6.35 -0.38 7.99
CA GLY A 67 5.90 -0.37 9.38
C GLY A 67 5.45 -1.73 9.88
N SER A 68 4.71 -1.71 10.97
CA SER A 68 4.10 -2.86 11.63
C SER A 68 2.78 -3.29 10.98
N PRO A 69 2.30 -4.52 11.24
CA PRO A 69 0.99 -4.97 10.75
C PRO A 69 -0.18 -4.11 11.23
N ASP A 70 -0.10 -3.50 12.41
CA ASP A 70 -1.17 -2.65 12.94
C ASP A 70 -1.24 -1.31 12.20
N GLU A 71 -0.09 -0.78 11.76
CA GLU A 71 -0.05 0.42 10.93
C GLU A 71 -0.57 0.13 9.51
N PHE A 72 -0.36 -1.08 8.98
CA PHE A 72 -1.02 -1.50 7.73
C PHE A 72 -2.55 -1.59 7.88
N ARG A 73 -3.06 -2.06 9.04
CA ARG A 73 -4.51 -2.02 9.32
C ARG A 73 -5.02 -0.59 9.35
N TYR A 74 -4.28 0.33 9.97
CA TYR A 74 -4.64 1.74 10.01
C TYR A 74 -4.77 2.35 8.59
N LEU A 75 -3.87 2.02 7.67
CA LEU A 75 -3.99 2.42 6.26
C LEU A 75 -5.27 1.91 5.58
N VAL A 76 -5.74 0.71 5.93
CA VAL A 76 -6.97 0.14 5.34
C VAL A 76 -8.23 0.75 5.96
N ASP A 77 -8.16 1.14 7.25
CA ASP A 77 -9.28 1.74 7.98
C ASP A 77 -9.48 3.25 7.65
N ALA A 78 -8.43 3.93 7.17
CA ALA A 78 -8.41 5.37 6.86
C ALA A 78 -9.01 5.70 5.48
#